data_AF-A0A4Q2U501-F1
#
_entry.id   AF-A0A4Q2U501-F1
#
_cell.length_a   1.000
_cell.length_b   1.000
_cell.length_c   1.000
_cell.angle_alpha   90.00
_cell.angle_beta   90.00
_cell.angle_gamma   90.00
#
_symmetry.space_group_name_H-M   'P 1'
#
loop_
_entity.id
_entity.type
_entity.pdbx_description
1 polymer ?
#
loop_
_entity_poly.entity_id
_entity_poly.type
_entity_poly.pdbx_seq_one_letter_code
_entity_poly.pdbx_strand_id
1 'polypeptide(L)'
;MSAASQDRRRKRATGRGDCTTVGGGSPDAVAAELRDLVHQAAGNVAGKTVAAQVRQAARHLGYPAESWRVREAWYGRAGGWSAAAVDDLRRRFVAWRDGGRGRAGSDALVRRIHDLRAGFAQFDRDLAALEVEVARLSSAAEREGNPDA
;
A
#
# COMPACT_ATOMS: atom_id res chain seq x y z
N MET A 1 -15.03 -10.83 -71.57
CA MET A 1 -14.42 -11.23 -70.29
C MET A 1 -13.40 -10.18 -69.89
N SER A 2 -13.56 -9.54 -68.73
CA SER A 2 -12.50 -9.01 -67.84
C SER A 2 -13.12 -8.19 -66.71
N ALA A 3 -13.50 -8.91 -65.65
CA ALA A 3 -14.07 -8.41 -64.41
C ALA A 3 -12.96 -7.99 -63.44
N ALA A 4 -12.29 -6.86 -63.67
CA ALA A 4 -11.18 -6.42 -62.82
C ALA A 4 -11.06 -4.88 -62.69
N SER A 5 -12.17 -4.17 -62.50
CA SER A 5 -12.11 -2.71 -62.25
C SER A 5 -13.14 -2.15 -61.27
N GLN A 6 -13.84 -3.00 -60.51
CA GLN A 6 -14.81 -2.55 -59.49
C GLN A 6 -14.28 -2.57 -58.04
N ASP A 7 -13.00 -2.91 -57.81
CA ASP A 7 -12.44 -3.13 -56.47
C ASP A 7 -11.63 -1.95 -55.91
N ARG A 8 -11.98 -0.70 -56.28
CA ARG A 8 -11.39 0.54 -55.70
C ARG A 8 -12.34 1.34 -54.82
N ARG A 9 -13.53 0.80 -54.49
CA ARG A 9 -14.60 1.53 -53.77
C ARG A 9 -14.93 1.00 -52.37
N ARG A 10 -14.01 0.29 -51.70
CA ARG A 10 -14.23 -0.29 -50.35
C ARG A 10 -13.07 -0.20 -49.35
N LYS A 11 -12.18 0.80 -49.46
CA LYS A 11 -11.19 1.10 -48.41
C LYS A 11 -11.08 2.60 -48.17
N ARG A 12 -12.00 3.15 -47.39
CA ARG A 12 -11.91 4.41 -46.62
C ARG A 12 -13.24 4.60 -45.86
N ALA A 13 -13.45 3.76 -44.86
CA ALA A 13 -14.55 3.91 -43.92
C ALA A 13 -14.13 3.28 -42.59
N THR A 14 -13.31 4.02 -41.85
CA THR A 14 -13.30 4.08 -40.38
C THR A 14 -12.32 5.19 -39.99
N GLY A 15 -12.73 6.42 -40.30
CA GLY A 15 -12.25 7.58 -39.57
C GLY A 15 -12.67 7.36 -38.11
N ARG A 16 -11.67 7.06 -37.30
CA ARG A 16 -11.73 6.87 -35.85
C ARG A 16 -12.41 8.11 -35.27
N GLY A 17 -13.66 7.93 -34.82
CA GLY A 17 -14.48 9.01 -34.29
C GLY A 17 -13.81 9.66 -33.10
N ASP A 18 -13.59 10.96 -33.24
CA ASP A 18 -13.10 11.83 -32.19
C ASP A 18 -14.10 11.93 -31.04
N CYS A 19 -13.48 12.07 -29.88
CA CYS A 19 -14.00 12.33 -28.56
C CYS A 19 -15.08 13.41 -28.51
N THR A 20 -16.18 13.12 -27.80
CA THR A 20 -16.63 13.94 -26.67
C THR A 20 -17.90 13.33 -26.07
N THR A 21 -17.89 12.99 -24.78
CA THR A 21 -19.01 13.23 -23.87
C THR A 21 -18.62 12.91 -22.42
N VAL A 22 -18.58 13.97 -21.60
CA VAL A 22 -18.94 14.01 -20.18
C VAL A 22 -18.11 13.15 -19.20
N GLY A 23 -17.15 13.78 -18.53
CA GLY A 23 -16.73 13.41 -17.17
C GLY A 23 -15.94 12.12 -16.97
N GLY A 24 -15.59 11.39 -18.03
CA GLY A 24 -14.71 10.22 -17.98
C GLY A 24 -13.42 10.50 -18.74
N GLY A 25 -12.26 10.33 -18.10
CA GLY A 25 -10.96 10.46 -18.78
C GLY A 25 -10.87 9.57 -20.02
N SER A 26 -10.07 9.98 -21.01
CA SER A 26 -9.81 9.19 -22.22
C SER A 26 -9.54 7.71 -21.89
N PRO A 27 -9.96 6.75 -22.73
CA PRO A 27 -9.60 5.33 -22.59
C PRO A 27 -8.12 5.12 -22.27
N ASP A 28 -7.24 5.93 -22.86
CA ASP A 28 -5.80 5.88 -22.63
C ASP A 28 -5.41 6.40 -21.23
N ALA A 29 -6.13 7.41 -20.72
CA ALA A 29 -5.94 7.90 -19.35
C ALA A 29 -6.37 6.88 -18.30
N VAL A 30 -7.49 6.19 -18.54
CA VAL A 30 -7.93 5.07 -17.68
C VAL A 30 -6.91 3.94 -17.72
N ALA A 31 -6.39 3.60 -18.90
CA ALA A 31 -5.37 2.56 -19.04
C ALA A 31 -4.07 2.92 -18.31
N ALA A 32 -3.63 4.17 -18.40
CA ALA A 32 -2.46 4.68 -17.70
C ALA A 32 -2.67 4.65 -16.17
N GLU A 33 -3.82 5.11 -15.68
CA GLU A 33 -4.17 5.05 -14.26
C GLU A 33 -4.11 3.61 -13.75
N LEU A 34 -4.80 2.68 -14.40
CA LEU A 34 -4.84 1.28 -13.96
C LEU A 34 -3.44 0.64 -13.97
N ARG A 35 -2.61 1.01 -14.94
CA ARG A 35 -1.20 0.60 -14.97
C ARG A 35 -0.46 1.09 -13.73
N ASP A 36 -0.60 2.35 -13.38
CA ASP A 36 0.09 2.95 -12.25
C ASP A 36 -0.36 2.32 -10.92
N LEU A 37 -1.66 2.05 -10.76
CA LEU A 37 -2.21 1.33 -9.61
C LEU A 37 -1.60 -0.07 -9.47
N VAL A 38 -1.49 -0.81 -10.57
CA VAL A 38 -0.91 -2.17 -10.56
C VAL A 38 0.58 -2.15 -10.26
N HIS A 39 1.34 -1.18 -10.78
CA HIS A 39 2.77 -1.02 -10.46
C HIS A 39 2.98 -0.66 -8.99
N GLN A 40 2.17 0.26 -8.44
CA GLN A 40 2.18 0.58 -7.02
C GLN A 40 1.86 -0.66 -6.17
N ALA A 41 0.86 -1.44 -6.58
CA ALA A 41 0.50 -2.69 -5.91
C ALA A 41 1.61 -3.74 -5.97
N ALA A 42 2.43 -3.80 -7.02
CA ALA A 42 3.58 -4.70 -7.04
C ALA A 42 4.65 -4.32 -6.00
N GLY A 43 4.78 -3.03 -5.67
CA GLY A 43 5.79 -2.50 -4.78
C GLY A 43 7.20 -2.54 -5.37
N ASN A 44 8.21 -2.24 -4.56
CA ASN A 44 9.60 -2.29 -5.01
C ASN A 44 10.09 -3.75 -5.00
N VAL A 45 10.42 -4.28 -6.17
CA VAL A 45 10.84 -5.68 -6.30
C VAL A 45 12.17 -5.74 -7.04
N ALA A 46 13.27 -5.49 -6.32
CA ALA A 46 14.61 -5.68 -6.83
C ALA A 46 14.84 -7.16 -7.21
N GLY A 47 15.36 -7.39 -8.42
CA GLY A 47 15.83 -8.71 -8.87
C GLY A 47 14.76 -9.75 -9.25
N LYS A 48 13.46 -9.40 -9.30
CA LYS A 48 12.42 -10.34 -9.75
C LYS A 48 11.97 -10.06 -11.18
N THR A 49 11.63 -11.12 -11.92
CA THR A 49 11.10 -11.03 -13.29
C THR A 49 9.77 -10.28 -13.33
N VAL A 50 9.42 -9.72 -14.49
CA VAL A 50 8.10 -9.07 -14.71
C VAL A 50 6.94 -10.00 -14.32
N ALA A 51 7.05 -11.29 -14.63
CA ALA A 51 6.04 -12.28 -14.24
C ALA A 51 5.85 -12.36 -12.71
N ALA A 52 6.95 -12.30 -11.95
CA ALA A 52 6.88 -12.30 -10.48
C ALA A 52 6.30 -10.99 -9.92
N GLN A 53 6.56 -9.85 -10.56
CA GLN A 53 5.95 -8.56 -10.19
C GLN A 53 4.44 -8.56 -10.44
N VAL A 54 4.00 -9.04 -11.61
CA VAL A 54 2.57 -9.18 -11.94
C VAL A 54 1.86 -10.12 -10.95
N ARG A 55 2.48 -11.26 -10.60
CA ARG A 55 1.95 -12.18 -9.58
C ARG A 55 1.88 -11.53 -8.20
N GLN A 56 2.86 -10.71 -7.83
CA GLN A 56 2.84 -9.95 -6.58
C GLN A 56 1.67 -8.97 -6.55
N ALA A 57 1.51 -8.15 -7.58
CA ALA A 57 0.39 -7.22 -7.71
C ALA A 57 -0.95 -7.96 -7.66
N ALA A 58 -1.07 -9.09 -8.36
CA ALA A 58 -2.30 -9.89 -8.33
C ALA A 58 -2.65 -10.36 -6.91
N ARG A 59 -1.66 -10.89 -6.15
CA ARG A 59 -1.86 -11.28 -4.75
C ARG A 59 -2.30 -10.11 -3.87
N HIS A 60 -1.65 -8.97 -4.01
CA HIS A 60 -1.97 -7.76 -3.25
C HIS A 60 -3.38 -7.24 -3.54
N LEU A 61 -3.80 -7.27 -4.81
CA LEU A 61 -5.13 -6.84 -5.25
C LEU A 61 -6.21 -7.94 -5.08
N GLY A 62 -5.86 -9.09 -4.48
CA GLY A 62 -6.80 -10.19 -4.26
C GLY A 62 -7.29 -10.89 -5.53
N TYR A 63 -6.53 -10.81 -6.62
CA TYR A 63 -6.78 -11.55 -7.85
C TYR A 63 -6.02 -12.89 -7.85
N PRO A 64 -6.47 -13.88 -8.64
CA PRO A 64 -5.67 -15.06 -8.94
C PRO A 64 -4.30 -14.68 -9.51
N ALA A 65 -3.26 -15.45 -9.20
CA ALA A 65 -1.87 -15.14 -9.57
C ALA A 65 -1.66 -14.94 -11.09
N GLU A 66 -2.51 -15.56 -11.92
CA GLU A 66 -2.45 -15.46 -13.39
C GLU A 66 -3.59 -14.62 -13.98
N SER A 67 -4.17 -13.72 -13.18
CA SER A 67 -5.25 -12.84 -13.62
C SER A 67 -4.86 -12.04 -14.86
N TRP A 68 -5.59 -12.28 -15.95
CA TRP A 68 -5.43 -11.55 -17.21
C TRP A 68 -5.67 -10.05 -17.00
N ARG A 69 -6.55 -9.66 -16.07
CA ARG A 69 -6.83 -8.25 -15.76
C ARG A 69 -5.57 -7.54 -15.27
N VAL A 70 -4.89 -8.11 -14.27
CA VAL A 70 -3.68 -7.50 -13.71
C VAL A 70 -2.58 -7.44 -14.76
N ARG A 71 -2.47 -8.47 -15.61
CA ARG A 71 -1.50 -8.51 -16.72
C ARG A 71 -1.79 -7.45 -17.79
N GLU A 72 -3.02 -7.31 -18.23
CA GLU A 72 -3.41 -6.31 -19.23
C GLU A 72 -3.26 -4.89 -18.69
N ALA A 73 -3.65 -4.65 -17.43
CA ALA A 73 -3.42 -3.37 -16.76
C ALA A 73 -1.92 -3.07 -16.60
N TRP A 74 -1.09 -4.06 -16.25
CA TRP A 74 0.37 -3.91 -16.21
C TRP A 74 0.95 -3.37 -17.51
N TYR A 75 0.46 -3.86 -18.66
CA TYR A 75 0.91 -3.41 -19.98
C TYR A 75 0.14 -2.20 -20.52
N GLY A 76 -0.75 -1.57 -19.73
CA GLY A 76 -1.52 -0.41 -20.16
C GLY A 76 -2.57 -0.72 -21.24
N ARG A 77 -3.07 -1.95 -21.32
CA ARG A 77 -4.03 -2.41 -22.32
C ARG A 77 -5.48 -2.43 -21.81
N ALA A 78 -5.78 -1.61 -20.80
CA ALA A 78 -7.08 -1.57 -20.14
C ALA A 78 -8.07 -0.54 -20.72
N GLY A 79 -7.73 0.16 -21.81
CA GLY A 79 -8.56 1.22 -22.37
C GLY A 79 -9.92 0.75 -22.91
N GLY A 80 -10.06 -0.53 -23.26
CA GLY A 80 -11.31 -1.13 -23.71
C GLY A 80 -12.14 -1.80 -22.62
N TRP A 81 -11.76 -1.66 -21.35
CA TRP A 81 -12.46 -2.34 -20.26
C TRP A 81 -13.82 -1.71 -19.95
N SER A 82 -14.74 -2.53 -19.46
CA SER A 82 -15.99 -2.03 -18.93
C SER A 82 -15.77 -1.21 -17.64
N ALA A 83 -16.63 -0.23 -17.40
CA ALA A 83 -16.59 0.58 -16.17
C ALA A 83 -16.58 -0.29 -14.91
N ALA A 84 -17.37 -1.37 -14.88
CA ALA A 84 -17.39 -2.31 -13.76
C ALA A 84 -16.04 -2.98 -13.48
N ALA A 85 -15.25 -3.30 -14.52
CA ALA A 85 -13.93 -3.89 -14.37
C ALA A 85 -12.89 -2.86 -13.87
N VAL A 86 -12.99 -1.61 -14.35
CA VAL A 86 -12.17 -0.49 -13.88
C VAL A 86 -12.44 -0.24 -12.39
N ASP A 87 -13.72 -0.13 -12.00
CA ASP A 87 -14.11 0.12 -10.62
C ASP A 87 -13.77 -1.03 -9.67
N ASP A 88 -13.87 -2.28 -10.13
CA ASP A 88 -13.40 -3.46 -9.36
C ASP A 88 -11.91 -3.33 -9.01
N LEU A 89 -11.06 -3.00 -9.99
CA LEU A 89 -9.62 -2.85 -9.75
C LEU A 89 -9.33 -1.69 -8.80
N ARG A 90 -9.98 -0.53 -9.00
CA ARG A 90 -9.85 0.63 -8.11
C ARG A 90 -10.24 0.30 -6.67
N ARG A 91 -11.40 -0.36 -6.46
CA ARG A 91 -11.85 -0.78 -5.13
C ARG A 91 -10.86 -1.71 -4.45
N ARG A 92 -10.34 -2.71 -5.18
CA ARG A 92 -9.33 -3.65 -4.67
C ARG A 92 -8.02 -2.94 -4.31
N PHE A 93 -7.59 -1.99 -5.13
CA PHE A 93 -6.41 -1.18 -4.83
C PHE A 93 -6.58 -0.36 -3.57
N VAL A 94 -7.73 0.32 -3.40
CA VAL A 94 -8.05 1.07 -2.17
C VAL A 94 -8.03 0.14 -0.96
N ALA A 95 -8.72 -1.00 -1.04
CA ALA A 95 -8.73 -1.99 0.05
C ALA A 95 -7.34 -2.51 0.42
N TRP A 96 -6.50 -2.82 -0.58
CA TRP A 96 -5.12 -3.22 -0.37
C TRP A 96 -4.29 -2.12 0.28
N ARG A 97 -4.37 -0.90 -0.26
CA ARG A 97 -3.61 0.26 0.22
C ARG A 97 -3.98 0.62 1.65
N ASP A 98 -5.26 0.57 1.98
CA ASP A 98 -5.77 0.89 3.32
C ASP A 98 -5.53 -0.26 4.30
N GLY A 99 -5.61 -1.52 3.85
CA GLY A 99 -5.19 -2.68 4.64
C GLY A 99 -3.70 -2.67 4.98
N GLY A 100 -2.85 -2.21 4.04
CA GLY A 100 -1.42 -2.01 4.27
C GLY A 100 -1.13 -0.91 5.30
N ARG A 101 -1.87 0.20 5.25
CA ARG A 101 -1.77 1.29 6.24
C ARG A 101 -2.32 0.89 7.61
N GLY A 102 -3.42 0.15 7.66
CA GLY A 102 -3.98 -0.35 8.91
C GLY A 102 -3.02 -1.28 9.64
N ARG A 103 -2.35 -2.18 8.92
CA ARG A 103 -1.35 -3.08 9.51
C ARG A 103 -0.11 -2.34 10.01
N ALA A 104 0.45 -1.43 9.20
CA ALA A 104 1.59 -0.62 9.61
C ALA A 104 1.26 0.29 10.81
N GLY A 105 0.05 0.84 10.86
CA GLY A 105 -0.45 1.61 12.01
C GLY A 105 -0.60 0.76 13.27
N SER A 106 -1.15 -0.45 13.15
CA SER A 106 -1.25 -1.41 14.26
C SER A 106 0.12 -1.83 14.79
N ASP A 107 1.07 -2.14 13.93
CA ASP A 107 2.43 -2.51 14.34
C ASP A 107 3.14 -1.34 15.06
N ALA A 108 2.95 -0.11 14.57
CA ALA A 108 3.46 1.09 15.22
C ALA A 108 2.82 1.33 16.60
N LEU A 109 1.51 1.08 16.73
CA LEU A 109 0.78 1.18 17.99
C LEU A 109 1.25 0.13 19.00
N VAL A 110 1.41 -1.13 18.58
CA VAL A 110 1.95 -2.20 19.42
C VAL A 110 3.34 -1.84 19.91
N ARG A 111 4.22 -1.34 19.04
CA ARG A 111 5.55 -0.87 19.45
C ARG A 111 5.47 0.24 20.49
N ARG A 112 4.59 1.23 20.28
CA ARG A 112 4.39 2.33 21.23
C ARG A 112 3.90 1.85 22.60
N ILE A 113 3.00 0.86 22.64
CA ILE A 113 2.53 0.25 23.90
C ILE A 113 3.69 -0.45 24.62
N HIS A 114 4.54 -1.18 23.89
CA HIS A 114 5.74 -1.79 24.48
C HIS A 114 6.71 -0.75 25.04
N ASP A 115 6.97 0.33 24.30
CA ASP A 115 7.85 1.42 24.76
C ASP A 115 7.31 2.07 26.05
N LEU A 116 5.99 2.31 26.11
CA LEU A 116 5.35 2.87 27.30
C LEU A 116 5.46 1.93 28.51
N ARG A 117 5.21 0.63 28.31
CA ARG A 117 5.37 -0.38 29.39
C ARG A 117 6.81 -0.46 29.89
N ALA A 118 7.79 -0.39 28.99
CA ALA A 118 9.19 -0.35 29.37
C ALA A 118 9.53 0.92 30.17
N GLY A 119 8.97 2.07 29.77
CA GLY A 119 9.10 3.33 30.50
C GLY A 119 8.53 3.26 31.91
N PHE A 120 7.32 2.73 32.08
CA PHE A 120 6.72 2.55 33.42
C PHE A 120 7.54 1.62 34.31
N ALA A 121 8.01 0.49 33.77
CA ALA A 121 8.87 -0.41 34.53
C ALA A 121 10.21 0.23 34.92
N GLN A 122 10.73 1.17 34.11
CA GLN A 122 11.91 1.94 34.48
C GLN A 122 11.60 2.91 35.64
N PHE A 123 10.49 3.65 35.55
CA PHE A 123 10.06 4.54 36.63
C PHE A 123 9.86 3.80 37.96
N ASP A 124 9.27 2.60 37.93
CA ASP A 124 9.10 1.79 39.15
C ASP A 124 10.44 1.43 39.80
N ARG A 125 11.47 1.12 38.99
CA ARG A 125 12.83 0.85 39.49
C ARG A 125 13.49 2.10 40.06
N ASP A 126 13.33 3.23 39.38
CA ASP A 126 13.91 4.49 39.82
C ASP A 126 13.28 4.94 41.15
N LEU A 127 11.97 4.75 41.30
CA LEU A 127 11.25 5.02 42.55
C LEU A 127 11.77 4.13 43.69
N ALA A 128 11.90 2.82 43.47
CA ALA A 128 12.43 1.90 44.46
C ALA A 128 13.89 2.23 44.86
N ALA A 129 14.72 2.65 43.89
CA ALA A 129 16.09 3.08 44.18
C ALA A 129 16.11 4.36 45.02
N LEU A 130 15.21 5.30 44.73
CA LEU A 130 15.08 6.55 45.49
C LEU A 130 14.64 6.29 46.94
N GLU A 131 13.69 5.37 47.15
CA GLU A 131 13.22 4.97 48.48
C GLU A 131 14.36 4.40 49.33
N VAL A 132 15.23 3.57 48.75
CA VAL A 132 16.42 3.03 49.43
C VAL A 132 17.39 4.14 49.82
N GLU A 133 17.63 5.12 48.94
CA GLU A 133 18.55 6.22 49.22
C GLU A 133 18.00 7.13 50.34
N VAL A 134 16.69 7.43 50.32
CA VAL A 134 16.03 8.16 51.40
C VAL A 134 16.18 7.43 52.73
N ALA A 135 15.93 6.11 52.77
CA ALA A 135 16.11 5.31 53.98
C ALA A 135 17.55 5.32 54.50
N ARG A 136 18.53 5.31 53.59
CA ARG A 136 19.96 5.41 53.92
C ARG A 136 20.30 6.77 54.52
N LEU A 137 19.83 7.87 53.92
CA LEU A 137 20.08 9.23 54.39
C LEU A 137 19.45 9.49 55.75
N SER A 138 18.22 9.02 55.97
CA SER A 138 17.55 9.10 57.27
C SER A 138 18.32 8.35 58.36
N SER A 139 18.79 7.13 58.05
CA SER A 139 19.58 6.33 58.99
C SER A 139 20.94 6.97 59.33
N ALA A 140 21.53 7.70 58.38
CA ALA A 140 22.80 8.43 58.62
C ALA A 140 22.58 9.64 59.54
N ALA A 141 21.51 10.42 59.30
CA ALA A 141 21.16 11.56 60.12
C ALA A 141 20.83 11.17 61.57
N GLU A 142 20.15 10.04 61.79
CA GLU A 142 19.86 9.52 63.14
C GLU A 142 21.14 9.13 63.91
N ARG A 143 22.18 8.65 63.23
CA ARG A 143 23.47 8.33 63.86
C ARG A 143 24.30 9.56 64.19
N GLU A 144 24.23 10.60 63.37
CA GLU A 144 24.97 11.85 63.58
C GLU A 144 24.33 12.73 64.67
N GLY A 145 23.02 12.58 64.91
CA GLY A 145 22.27 13.28 65.94
C GLY A 145 22.29 12.65 67.35
N ASN A 146 22.91 11.49 67.54
CA ASN A 146 23.01 10.82 68.84
C ASN A 146 24.46 10.90 69.38
N PRO A 147 24.80 11.89 70.21
CA PRO A 147 26.18 12.06 70.71
C PRO A 147 26.60 11.04 71.79
N ASP A 148 25.71 10.16 72.27
CA ASP A 148 25.97 9.22 73.38
C ASP A 148 25.80 7.72 73.01
N ALA A 149 25.96 7.33 71.75
CA ALA A 149 26.08 5.92 71.34
C ALA A 149 27.54 5.45 71.22
#